data_AF-A0A1J5CRT3-F1
#
_entry.id   AF-A0A1J5CRT3-F1
#
_cell.length_a   1.000
_cell.length_b   1.000
_cell.length_c   1.000
_cell.angle_alpha   90.00
_cell.angle_beta   90.00
_cell.angle_gamma   90.00
#
_symmetry.space_group_name_H-M   'P 1'
#
loop_
_entity.id
_entity.type
_entity.pdbx_description
1 polymer ?
#
loop_
_entity_poly.entity_id
_entity_poly.type
_entity_poly.pdbx_seq_one_letter_code
_entity_poly.pdbx_strand_id
1 'polypeptide(L)'
;MRYKDVFKAPKPMKITEITSTITKSFVSSIIPSIEPTEQEIEECLKMLELDPNNLCCAYCGNKVTEWDHLRPLVKDKKPTGYISEIRNLVPACGKCNQSKGNKYWKDWIESDAKLSPKTRQVKDLEKKIERLERYE
;
A
#
# COMPACT_ATOMS: atom_id res chain seq x y z
N MET A 1 -30.09 43.40 29.38
CA MET A 1 -29.06 42.86 28.45
C MET A 1 -28.77 41.43 28.89
N ARG A 2 -28.96 40.40 28.05
CA ARG A 2 -28.70 39.01 28.46
C ARG A 2 -27.25 38.67 28.12
N TYR A 3 -26.46 38.23 29.10
CA TYR A 3 -25.03 37.91 28.93
C TYR A 3 -24.74 36.87 27.84
N LYS A 4 -25.72 36.01 27.49
CA LYS A 4 -25.58 35.07 26.36
C LYS A 4 -25.50 35.75 24.99
N ASP A 5 -26.03 36.97 24.85
CA ASP A 5 -26.06 37.69 23.58
C ASP A 5 -24.66 38.23 23.19
N VAL A 6 -23.72 38.31 24.14
CA VAL A 6 -22.31 38.69 23.92
C VAL A 6 -21.36 37.50 23.87
N PHE A 7 -21.83 36.29 24.18
CA PHE A 7 -21.00 35.09 24.17
C PHE A 7 -21.04 34.40 22.80
N LYS A 8 -19.89 34.26 22.14
CA LYS A 8 -19.71 33.47 20.92
C LYS A 8 -18.73 32.33 21.20
N ALA A 9 -19.24 31.10 21.32
CA ALA A 9 -18.39 29.93 21.43
C ALA A 9 -17.53 29.75 20.15
N PRO A 10 -16.26 29.31 20.27
CA PRO A 10 -15.45 28.99 19.11
C PRO A 10 -16.10 27.88 18.30
N LYS A 11 -16.17 28.05 16.98
CA LYS A 11 -16.70 27.03 16.07
C LYS A 11 -15.64 25.93 15.90
N PRO A 12 -15.98 24.65 16.11
CA PRO A 12 -15.04 23.57 15.88
C PRO A 12 -14.58 23.57 14.41
N MET A 13 -13.26 23.57 14.19
CA MET A 13 -12.67 23.44 12.86
C MET A 13 -12.88 22.02 12.34
N LYS A 14 -13.36 21.88 11.11
CA LYS A 14 -13.44 20.56 10.44
C LYS A 14 -12.14 20.28 9.70
N ILE A 15 -11.40 19.27 10.15
CA ILE A 15 -10.22 18.75 9.43
C ILE A 15 -10.71 17.64 8.49
N THR A 16 -10.88 17.95 7.20
CA THR A 16 -11.38 17.00 6.20
C THR A 16 -10.28 16.35 5.37
N GLU A 17 -9.23 17.11 5.02
CA GLU A 17 -8.18 16.62 4.11
C GLU A 17 -7.07 15.82 4.82
N ILE A 18 -6.76 16.16 6.07
CA ILE A 18 -5.64 15.55 6.82
C ILE A 18 -6.06 14.24 7.51
N THR A 19 -7.37 13.94 7.59
CA THR A 19 -7.87 12.78 8.34
C THR A 19 -7.23 11.48 7.84
N SER A 20 -7.17 11.28 6.53
CA SER A 20 -6.60 10.04 5.95
C SER A 20 -5.11 9.91 6.23
N THR A 21 -4.36 11.01 6.17
CA THR A 21 -2.93 11.04 6.49
C THR A 21 -2.68 10.76 7.96
N ILE A 22 -3.46 11.37 8.85
CA ILE A 22 -3.37 11.13 10.30
C ILE A 22 -3.70 9.68 10.62
N THR A 23 -4.81 9.15 10.08
CA THR A 23 -5.19 7.75 10.30
C THR A 23 -4.13 6.79 9.80
N LYS A 24 -3.57 7.01 8.60
CA LYS A 24 -2.49 6.19 8.06
C LYS A 24 -1.26 6.22 8.96
N SER A 25 -0.79 7.41 9.34
CA SER A 25 0.39 7.57 10.20
C SER A 25 0.19 6.90 11.55
N PHE A 26 -0.97 7.12 12.19
CA PHE A 26 -1.31 6.49 13.46
C PHE A 26 -1.31 4.96 13.36
N VAL A 27 -2.04 4.38 12.39
CA VAL A 27 -2.10 2.92 12.23
C VAL A 27 -0.72 2.35 11.91
N SER A 28 0.01 2.93 10.96
CA SER A 28 1.36 2.48 10.62
C SER A 28 2.35 2.53 11.79
N SER A 29 2.11 3.39 12.79
CA SER A 29 2.98 3.51 13.97
C SER A 29 2.67 2.50 15.07
N ILE A 30 1.48 1.90 15.08
CA ILE A 30 1.05 0.96 16.14
C ILE A 30 0.98 -0.48 15.68
N ILE A 31 0.93 -0.74 14.37
CA ILE A 31 0.91 -2.11 13.86
C ILE A 31 2.26 -2.80 14.10
N PRO A 32 2.25 -4.12 14.40
CA PRO A 32 3.47 -4.90 14.40
C PRO A 32 4.21 -4.80 13.07
N SER A 33 5.54 -4.71 13.18
CA SER A 33 6.46 -4.89 12.06
C SER A 33 7.35 -6.09 12.39
N ILE A 34 7.16 -7.18 11.67
CA ILE A 34 7.93 -8.41 11.82
C ILE A 34 9.02 -8.38 10.75
N GLU A 35 10.27 -8.37 11.20
CA GLU A 35 11.41 -8.42 10.30
C GLU A 35 11.56 -9.84 9.74
N PRO A 36 11.67 -10.01 8.41
CA PRO A 36 11.73 -11.32 7.80
C PRO A 36 13.11 -11.96 7.94
N THR A 37 13.13 -13.28 8.03
CA THR A 37 14.35 -14.07 7.91
C THR A 37 14.85 -14.11 6.46
N GLU A 38 16.14 -14.38 6.26
CA GLU A 38 16.71 -14.55 4.92
C GLU A 38 15.98 -15.64 4.11
N GLN A 39 15.59 -16.73 4.77
CA GLN A 39 14.84 -17.82 4.13
C GLN A 39 13.45 -17.37 3.67
N GLU A 40 12.72 -16.60 4.48
CA GLU A 40 11.41 -16.08 4.09
C GLU A 40 11.50 -15.10 2.91
N ILE A 41 12.55 -14.28 2.87
CA ILE A 41 12.83 -13.41 1.72
C ILE A 41 13.10 -14.27 0.48
N GLU A 42 13.95 -15.29 0.59
CA GLU A 42 14.27 -16.18 -0.52
C GLU A 42 13.01 -16.90 -1.06
N GLU A 43 12.17 -17.43 -0.17
CA GLU A 43 10.90 -18.07 -0.53
C GLU A 43 9.94 -17.10 -1.22
N CYS A 44 9.83 -15.87 -0.71
CA CYS A 44 9.04 -14.80 -1.33
C CYS A 44 9.52 -14.51 -2.76
N LEU A 45 10.82 -14.28 -2.95
CA LEU A 45 11.39 -14.00 -4.27
C LEU A 45 11.24 -15.18 -5.24
N LYS A 46 11.35 -16.42 -4.75
CA LYS A 46 11.09 -17.64 -5.54
C LYS A 46 9.64 -17.72 -6.02
N MET A 47 8.66 -17.49 -5.13
CA MET A 47 7.23 -17.52 -5.50
C MET A 47 6.88 -16.44 -6.53
N LEU A 48 7.48 -15.25 -6.37
CA LEU A 48 7.30 -14.12 -7.28
C LEU A 48 8.14 -14.22 -8.57
N GLU A 49 9.00 -15.24 -8.70
CA GLU A 49 9.94 -15.44 -9.80
C GLU A 49 10.80 -14.19 -10.05
N LEU A 50 11.38 -13.62 -8.98
CA LEU A 50 12.25 -12.44 -9.01
C LEU A 50 13.71 -12.82 -8.74
N ASP A 51 14.63 -12.24 -9.50
CA ASP A 51 16.07 -12.43 -9.32
C ASP A 51 16.60 -11.50 -8.22
N PRO A 52 17.20 -12.02 -7.13
CA PRO A 52 17.79 -11.19 -6.08
C PRO A 52 18.96 -10.31 -6.56
N ASN A 53 19.70 -10.72 -7.60
CA ASN A 53 20.82 -9.95 -8.13
C ASN A 53 20.39 -8.77 -9.00
N ASN A 54 19.16 -8.81 -9.52
CA ASN A 54 18.57 -7.75 -10.33
C ASN A 54 17.12 -7.54 -9.92
N LEU A 55 16.92 -7.15 -8.66
CA LEU A 55 15.60 -7.10 -8.05
C LEU A 55 14.70 -6.06 -8.73
N CYS A 56 13.58 -6.55 -9.25
CA CYS A 56 12.59 -5.79 -9.99
C CYS A 56 11.24 -5.72 -9.25
N CYS A 57 10.51 -4.65 -9.51
CA CYS A 57 9.18 -4.41 -8.98
C CYS A 57 8.23 -5.52 -9.43
N ALA A 58 7.60 -6.21 -8.49
CA ALA A 58 6.67 -7.30 -8.75
C ALA A 58 5.51 -6.88 -9.67
N TYR A 59 5.08 -5.61 -9.59
CA TYR A 59 3.99 -5.07 -10.39
C TYR A 59 4.36 -4.67 -11.82
N CYS A 60 5.56 -4.15 -12.06
CA CYS A 60 5.89 -3.52 -13.36
C CYS A 60 7.25 -3.84 -13.95
N GLY A 61 8.12 -4.56 -13.23
CA GLY A 61 9.46 -4.92 -13.68
C GLY A 61 10.51 -3.81 -13.57
N ASN A 62 10.15 -2.58 -13.20
CA ASN A 62 11.13 -1.51 -12.96
C ASN A 62 11.99 -1.79 -11.73
N LYS A 63 13.13 -1.09 -11.60
CA LYS A 63 13.98 -1.16 -10.40
C LYS A 63 13.18 -0.91 -9.11
N VAL A 64 13.42 -1.75 -8.12
CA VAL A 64 12.83 -1.64 -6.78
C VAL A 64 13.38 -0.44 -6.04
N THR A 65 12.50 0.24 -5.30
CA THR A 65 12.85 1.32 -4.37
C THR A 65 12.38 1.06 -2.96
N GLU A 66 11.40 0.16 -2.78
CA GLU A 66 10.75 -0.11 -1.51
C GLU A 66 10.02 -1.47 -1.55
N TRP A 67 9.46 -1.87 -0.41
CA TRP A 67 8.51 -2.96 -0.32
C TRP A 67 7.11 -2.41 -0.07
N ASP A 68 6.14 -2.88 -0.84
CA ASP A 68 4.75 -2.42 -0.79
C ASP A 68 3.85 -3.45 -0.10
N HIS A 69 2.86 -2.97 0.64
CA HIS A 69 1.85 -3.81 1.25
C HIS A 69 0.84 -4.28 0.20
N LEU A 70 0.78 -5.58 -0.10
CA LEU A 70 -0.22 -6.14 -1.02
C LEU A 70 -1.64 -5.80 -0.58
N ARG A 71 -1.93 -6.11 0.69
CA ARG A 71 -3.20 -5.84 1.35
C ARG A 71 -3.06 -4.57 2.20
N PRO A 72 -3.96 -3.59 2.02
CA PRO A 72 -3.82 -2.29 2.67
C PRO A 72 -3.94 -2.42 4.19
N LEU A 73 -3.12 -1.69 4.94
CA LEU A 73 -3.19 -1.62 6.40
C LEU A 73 -4.41 -0.84 6.91
N VAL A 74 -4.89 0.12 6.09
CA VAL A 74 -6.03 0.98 6.41
C VAL A 74 -7.01 1.02 5.26
N LYS A 75 -8.28 0.74 5.54
CA LYS A 75 -9.40 0.87 4.60
C LYS A 75 -10.56 1.56 5.32
N ASP A 76 -11.22 2.50 4.64
CA ASP A 76 -12.34 3.28 5.22
C ASP A 76 -12.04 3.90 6.60
N LYS A 77 -10.81 4.42 6.74
CA LYS A 77 -10.27 5.02 7.97
C LYS A 77 -10.21 4.05 9.18
N LYS A 78 -10.20 2.75 8.93
CA LYS A 78 -10.07 1.70 9.95
C LYS A 78 -8.89 0.78 9.64
N PRO A 79 -8.21 0.22 10.66
CA PRO A 79 -7.22 -0.82 10.45
C PRO A 79 -7.89 -2.07 9.86
N THR A 80 -7.20 -2.74 8.95
CA THR A 80 -7.71 -3.95 8.28
C THR A 80 -7.37 -5.24 9.03
N GLY A 81 -6.45 -5.19 9.98
CA GLY A 81 -5.91 -6.35 10.68
C GLY A 81 -4.65 -6.94 10.05
N TYR A 82 -4.29 -6.52 8.82
CA TYR A 82 -3.00 -6.84 8.24
C TYR A 82 -1.88 -6.06 8.91
N ILE A 83 -0.71 -6.68 9.00
CA ILE A 83 0.50 -6.11 9.61
C ILE A 83 1.61 -5.96 8.56
N SER A 84 2.75 -5.40 8.99
CA SER A 84 3.97 -5.35 8.19
C SER A 84 4.77 -6.62 8.44
N GLU A 85 4.63 -7.61 7.55
CA GLU A 85 5.37 -8.87 7.56
C GLU A 85 5.60 -9.34 6.13
N ILE A 86 6.54 -10.27 5.92
CA ILE A 86 6.92 -10.72 4.58
C ILE A 86 5.72 -11.10 3.74
N ARG A 87 4.77 -11.87 4.28
CA ARG A 87 3.57 -12.40 3.60
C ARG A 87 2.65 -11.32 3.02
N ASN A 88 2.77 -10.08 3.50
CA ASN A 88 2.01 -8.95 2.99
C ASN A 88 2.89 -7.95 2.23
N LEU A 89 4.16 -8.25 1.99
CA LEU A 89 5.13 -7.34 1.38
C LEU A 89 5.65 -7.89 0.06
N VAL A 90 5.69 -7.03 -0.96
CA VAL A 90 6.32 -7.36 -2.25
C VAL A 90 7.29 -6.27 -2.69
N PRO A 91 8.37 -6.60 -3.42
CA PRO A 91 9.27 -5.58 -3.96
C PRO A 91 8.53 -4.67 -4.95
N ALA A 92 8.62 -3.36 -4.76
CA ALA A 92 7.90 -2.38 -5.55
C ALA A 92 8.75 -1.16 -5.92
N CYS A 93 8.35 -0.46 -6.97
CA CYS A 93 8.84 0.88 -7.26
C CYS A 93 7.84 1.91 -6.72
N GLY A 94 8.33 3.10 -6.35
CA GLY A 94 7.48 4.14 -5.74
C GLY A 94 6.34 4.62 -6.61
N LYS A 95 6.48 4.58 -7.94
CA LYS A 95 5.37 4.90 -8.85
C LYS A 95 4.20 3.93 -8.69
N CYS A 96 4.50 2.63 -8.55
CA CYS A 96 3.48 1.61 -8.36
C CYS A 96 2.87 1.70 -6.96
N ASN A 97 3.69 1.76 -5.90
CA ASN A 97 3.19 1.89 -4.53
C ASN A 97 2.29 3.13 -4.38
N GLN A 98 2.76 4.30 -4.82
CA GLN A 98 1.99 5.54 -4.75
C GLN A 98 0.67 5.44 -5.55
N SER A 99 0.70 4.86 -6.75
CA SER A 99 -0.50 4.72 -7.57
C SER A 99 -1.53 3.76 -6.95
N LYS A 100 -1.06 2.67 -6.35
CA LYS A 100 -1.91 1.70 -5.66
C LYS A 100 -2.55 2.33 -4.44
N GLY A 101 -1.73 2.93 -3.58
CA GLY A 101 -2.16 3.51 -2.32
C GLY A 101 -2.79 2.45 -1.42
N ASN A 102 -3.98 2.72 -0.89
CA ASN A 102 -4.71 1.79 -0.02
C ASN A 102 -5.70 0.87 -0.76
N LYS A 103 -5.58 0.76 -2.09
CA LYS A 103 -6.41 -0.17 -2.86
C LYS A 103 -5.92 -1.59 -2.68
N TYR A 104 -6.83 -2.53 -2.85
CA TYR A 104 -6.46 -3.93 -3.06
C TYR A 104 -5.65 -4.05 -4.36
N TRP A 105 -4.58 -4.84 -4.33
CA TRP A 105 -3.59 -4.84 -5.41
C TRP A 105 -4.19 -5.29 -6.74
N LYS A 106 -5.09 -6.29 -6.74
CA LYS A 106 -5.70 -6.83 -7.95
C LYS A 106 -6.66 -5.83 -8.59
N ASP A 107 -7.54 -5.23 -7.79
CA ASP A 107 -8.43 -4.16 -8.24
C ASP A 107 -7.64 -2.99 -8.86
N TRP A 108 -6.48 -2.65 -8.28
CA TRP A 108 -5.64 -1.56 -8.78
C TRP A 108 -4.86 -1.93 -10.05
N ILE A 109 -4.22 -3.10 -10.07
CA ILE A 109 -3.31 -3.48 -11.15
C ILE A 109 -4.05 -3.60 -12.50
N GLU A 110 -5.33 -3.99 -12.44
CA GLU A 110 -6.27 -4.13 -13.56
C GLU A 110 -7.14 -2.88 -13.79
N SER A 111 -6.97 -1.82 -12.99
CA SER A 111 -7.73 -0.57 -13.15
C SER A 111 -7.19 0.35 -14.24
N ASP A 112 -7.98 1.36 -14.60
CA ASP A 112 -7.60 2.43 -15.52
C ASP A 112 -6.94 3.62 -14.80
N ALA A 113 -6.41 3.42 -13.58
CA ALA A 113 -5.66 4.46 -12.90
C ALA A 113 -4.42 4.85 -13.73
N LYS A 114 -4.16 6.16 -13.86
CA LYS A 114 -3.11 6.73 -14.74
C LYS A 114 -1.74 6.01 -14.66
N LEU A 115 -1.37 5.52 -13.48
CA LEU A 115 -0.07 4.87 -13.23
C LEU A 115 -0.18 3.37 -12.91
N SER A 116 -1.36 2.76 -13.06
CA SER A 116 -1.51 1.30 -12.94
C SER A 116 -0.69 0.59 -14.03
N PRO A 117 -0.19 -0.63 -13.77
CA PRO A 117 0.47 -1.45 -14.77
C PRO A 117 -0.35 -1.68 -16.05
N LYS A 118 -1.67 -1.91 -15.94
CA LYS A 118 -2.57 -2.03 -17.10
C LYS A 118 -2.56 -0.77 -17.97
N THR A 119 -2.81 0.40 -17.39
CA THR A 119 -2.84 1.68 -18.13
C THR A 119 -1.49 1.98 -18.78
N ARG A 120 -0.39 1.58 -18.13
CA ARG A 120 0.98 1.74 -18.64
C ARG A 120 1.41 0.66 -19.64
N GLN A 121 0.54 -0.32 -19.96
CA GLN A 121 0.82 -1.42 -20.88
C GLN A 121 2.12 -2.18 -20.50
N VAL A 122 2.24 -2.51 -19.21
CA VAL A 122 3.36 -3.33 -18.72
C VAL A 122 3.38 -4.67 -19.45
N LYS A 123 4.55 -5.07 -19.95
CA LYS A 123 4.75 -6.37 -20.62
C LYS A 123 4.52 -7.53 -19.66
N ASP A 124 3.96 -8.62 -20.15
CA ASP A 124 3.68 -9.84 -19.37
C ASP A 124 2.93 -9.51 -18.06
N LEU A 125 1.86 -8.71 -18.16
CA LEU A 125 1.11 -8.28 -16.98
C LEU A 125 0.35 -9.45 -16.35
N GLU A 126 -0.26 -10.29 -17.17
CA GLU A 126 -1.02 -11.47 -16.75
C GLU A 126 -0.15 -12.42 -15.93
N LYS A 127 1.08 -12.71 -16.40
CA LYS A 127 2.05 -13.53 -15.63
C LYS A 127 2.42 -12.91 -14.29
N LYS A 128 2.51 -11.58 -14.20
CA LYS A 128 2.78 -10.89 -12.92
C LYS A 128 1.60 -11.02 -11.98
N ILE A 129 0.36 -10.90 -12.50
CA ILE A 129 -0.85 -11.12 -11.73
C ILE A 129 -0.89 -12.56 -11.20
N GLU A 130 -0.67 -13.56 -12.05
CA GLU A 130 -0.64 -14.97 -11.63
C GLU A 130 0.37 -15.24 -10.50
N ARG A 131 1.58 -14.65 -10.58
CA ARG A 131 2.60 -14.76 -9.52
C ARG A 131 2.14 -14.14 -8.20
N LEU A 132 1.48 -12.98 -8.27
CA LEU A 132 0.94 -12.28 -7.10
C LEU A 132 -0.24 -13.05 -6.48
N GLU A 133 -1.11 -13.67 -7.30
CA GLU A 133 -2.21 -14.52 -6.83
C GLU A 133 -1.70 -15.77 -6.12
N ARG A 134 -0.63 -16.40 -6.62
CA ARG A 134 -0.02 -17.57 -5.96
C ARG A 134 0.64 -17.21 -4.64
N TYR A 135 1.10 -15.97 -4.51
CA TYR A 135 1.78 -15.48 -3.33
C TYR A 135 0.82 -15.04 -2.21
N GLU A 136 -0.38 -14.59 -2.59
CA GLU A 136 -1.41 -14.04 -1.70
C GLU A 136 -2.14 -15.07 -0.82
#